data_AF-G8PCA4-F1
#
_entry.id   AF-G8PCA4-F1
#
_cell.length_a   1.000
_cell.length_b   1.000
_cell.length_c   1.000
_cell.angle_alpha   90.00
_cell.angle_beta   90.00
_cell.angle_gamma   90.00
#
_symmetry.space_group_name_H-M   'P 1'
#
loop_
_entity.id
_entity.type
_entity.pdbx_description
1 polymer ?
#
loop_
_entity_poly.entity_id
_entity_poly.type
_entity_poly.pdbx_seq_one_letter_code
_entity_poly.pdbx_strand_id
1 'polypeptide(L)'
;MAKYDEVARVLKQVPRLKRIAGKRLTDLRSPSPDGMPHGNGVEVDERIIGRLDAQKELENIMFCLSFLRDDYQQILLKKYMTADKQTDIAIAMDLGISDGTLYRWQSKALQEFKEAYYGY
;
A
#
# COMPACT_ATOMS: atom_id res chain seq x y z
N MET A 1 4.94 19.24 6.99
CA MET A 1 4.60 17.82 6.71
C MET A 1 3.11 17.57 6.47
N ALA A 2 2.17 18.37 7.01
CA ALA A 2 0.72 18.15 6.88
C ALA A 2 0.11 18.19 5.45
N LYS A 3 0.87 18.63 4.43
CA LYS A 3 0.33 18.89 3.07
C LYS A 3 -0.07 17.62 2.30
N TYR A 4 0.49 16.45 2.66
CA TYR A 4 0.27 15.18 1.94
C TYR A 4 -0.07 14.01 2.88
N ASP A 5 -0.65 14.31 4.04
CA ASP A 5 -0.98 13.30 5.06
C ASP A 5 -2.00 12.27 4.55
N GLU A 6 -2.94 12.69 3.72
CA GLU A 6 -3.93 11.81 3.09
C GLU A 6 -3.27 10.73 2.22
N VAL A 7 -2.36 11.13 1.35
CA VAL A 7 -1.59 10.25 0.47
C VAL A 7 -0.70 9.33 1.28
N ALA A 8 -0.03 9.87 2.30
CA ALA A 8 0.79 9.07 3.18
C ALA A 8 -0.02 8.00 3.92
N ARG A 9 -1.30 8.26 4.24
CA ARG A 9 -2.20 7.24 4.84
C ARG A 9 -2.53 6.13 3.84
N VAL A 10 -2.80 6.46 2.57
CA VAL A 10 -3.04 5.46 1.51
C VAL A 10 -1.83 4.56 1.35
N LEU A 11 -0.64 5.13 1.18
CA LEU A 11 0.60 4.37 0.98
C LEU A 11 0.93 3.47 2.19
N LYS A 12 0.67 3.93 3.42
CA LYS A 12 0.86 3.12 4.65
C LYS A 12 -0.09 1.93 4.76
N GLN A 13 -1.19 1.89 3.99
CA GLN A 13 -2.09 0.75 3.97
C GLN A 13 -1.58 -0.38 3.07
N VAL A 14 -0.64 -0.12 2.17
CA VAL A 14 -0.13 -1.09 1.20
C VAL A 14 0.34 -2.41 1.84
N PRO A 15 1.11 -2.43 2.96
CA PRO A 15 1.48 -3.69 3.60
C PRO A 15 0.27 -4.53 4.05
N ARG A 16 -0.79 -3.86 4.53
CA ARG A 16 -2.05 -4.51 4.90
C ARG A 16 -2.78 -5.02 3.66
N LEU A 17 -2.89 -4.21 2.61
CA LEU A 17 -3.53 -4.59 1.34
C LEU A 17 -2.84 -5.80 0.71
N LYS A 18 -1.49 -5.79 0.65
CA LYS A 18 -0.67 -6.95 0.20
C LYS A 18 -0.97 -8.21 1.00
N ARG A 19 -1.12 -8.09 2.33
CA ARG A 19 -1.47 -9.24 3.19
C ARG A 19 -2.86 -9.78 2.88
N ILE A 20 -3.85 -8.91 2.64
CA ILE A 20 -5.23 -9.32 2.33
C ILE A 20 -5.30 -9.94 0.93
N ALA A 21 -4.74 -9.28 -0.07
CA ALA A 21 -4.66 -9.76 -1.45
C ALA A 21 -3.80 -11.03 -1.61
N GLY A 22 -2.89 -11.33 -0.66
CA GLY A 22 -2.05 -12.53 -0.67
C GLY A 22 -2.73 -13.80 -0.10
N LYS A 23 -3.87 -13.70 0.59
CA LYS A 23 -4.54 -14.85 1.26
C LYS A 23 -5.21 -15.81 0.26
N ARG A 24 -4.79 -17.07 0.16
CA ARG A 24 -5.39 -18.01 -0.82
C ARG A 24 -6.89 -18.16 -0.58
N LEU A 25 -7.67 -18.37 -1.65
CA LEU A 25 -9.13 -18.62 -1.56
C LEU A 25 -9.47 -19.79 -0.62
N THR A 26 -8.59 -20.80 -0.57
CA THR A 26 -8.68 -21.94 0.36
C THR A 26 -8.54 -21.55 1.82
N ASP A 27 -7.76 -20.50 2.12
CA ASP A 27 -7.55 -19.99 3.49
C ASP A 27 -8.69 -19.07 3.96
N LEU A 28 -9.56 -18.64 3.03
CA LEU A 28 -10.75 -17.83 3.33
C LEU A 28 -11.93 -18.71 3.75
N ARG A 29 -11.94 -19.97 3.34
CA ARG A 29 -12.89 -20.99 3.77
C ARG A 29 -12.51 -21.42 5.19
N SER A 30 -13.31 -21.02 6.18
CA SER A 30 -13.15 -21.49 7.56
C SER A 30 -13.14 -23.02 7.58
N PRO A 31 -12.28 -23.69 8.37
CA PRO A 31 -12.37 -25.14 8.56
C PRO A 31 -13.79 -25.47 9.03
N SER A 32 -14.47 -26.40 8.37
CA SER A 32 -15.84 -26.77 8.71
C SER A 32 -15.96 -27.08 10.21
N PRO A 33 -16.76 -26.32 10.99
CA PRO A 33 -17.08 -26.70 12.35
C PRO A 33 -18.03 -27.88 12.28
N ASP A 34 -17.58 -29.03 12.77
CA ASP A 34 -18.43 -30.16 13.05
C ASP A 34 -19.39 -29.74 14.18
N GLY A 35 -20.61 -29.31 13.82
CA GLY A 35 -21.70 -29.02 14.76
C GLY A 35 -22.20 -27.56 14.80
N MET A 36 -23.24 -27.27 14.00
CA MET A 36 -24.25 -26.18 14.13
C MET A 36 -23.88 -24.72 13.72
N PRO A 37 -24.87 -23.83 13.46
CA PRO A 37 -25.80 -23.85 12.31
C PRO A 37 -25.81 -22.52 11.50
N HIS A 38 -26.28 -22.57 10.25
CA HIS A 38 -26.64 -21.45 9.34
C HIS A 38 -26.06 -20.04 9.59
N GLY A 39 -24.90 -19.75 8.99
CA GLY A 39 -24.33 -18.38 8.89
C GLY A 39 -23.14 -18.23 7.93
N ASN A 40 -22.47 -19.33 7.58
CA ASN A 40 -21.15 -19.31 6.94
C ASN A 40 -21.09 -18.81 5.48
N GLY A 41 -22.22 -18.72 4.76
CA GLY A 41 -22.22 -18.31 3.35
C GLY A 41 -21.89 -16.82 3.16
N VAL A 42 -22.56 -15.95 3.92
CA VAL A 42 -22.42 -14.49 3.82
C VAL A 42 -21.03 -14.03 4.22
N GLU A 43 -20.45 -14.60 5.29
CA GLU A 43 -19.09 -14.26 5.74
C GLU A 43 -18.01 -14.68 4.73
N VAL A 44 -18.22 -15.76 3.99
CA VAL A 44 -17.28 -16.19 2.94
C VAL A 44 -17.35 -15.24 1.76
N ASP A 45 -18.56 -14.84 1.33
CA ASP A 45 -18.74 -13.86 0.26
C ASP A 45 -18.12 -12.50 0.62
N GLU A 46 -18.32 -12.00 1.84
CA GLU A 46 -17.71 -10.76 2.32
C GLU A 46 -16.17 -10.82 2.32
N ARG A 47 -15.58 -11.95 2.70
CA ARG A 47 -14.12 -12.15 2.67
C ARG A 47 -13.57 -12.18 1.24
N ILE A 48 -14.32 -12.77 0.30
CA ILE A 48 -13.95 -12.78 -1.12
C ILE A 48 -14.01 -11.37 -1.69
N ILE A 49 -15.10 -10.64 -1.43
CA ILE A 49 -15.26 -9.23 -1.86
C ILE A 49 -14.13 -8.37 -1.30
N GLY A 50 -13.86 -8.45 0.01
CA GLY A 50 -12.77 -7.69 0.62
C GLY A 50 -11.38 -8.02 0.08
N ARG A 51 -11.14 -9.25 -0.39
CA ARG A 51 -9.90 -9.62 -1.08
C ARG A 51 -9.82 -8.97 -2.47
N LEU A 52 -10.91 -9.02 -3.24
CA LEU A 52 -10.98 -8.42 -4.57
C LEU A 52 -10.79 -6.90 -4.51
N ASP A 53 -11.44 -6.24 -3.56
CA ASP A 53 -11.29 -4.80 -3.32
C ASP A 53 -9.85 -4.45 -2.95
N ALA A 54 -9.23 -5.23 -2.05
CA ALA A 54 -7.84 -5.00 -1.66
C ALA A 54 -6.86 -5.22 -2.83
N GLN A 55 -7.15 -6.16 -3.72
CA GLN A 55 -6.36 -6.39 -4.93
C GLN A 55 -6.50 -5.21 -5.91
N LYS A 56 -7.72 -4.76 -6.16
CA LYS A 56 -8.00 -3.62 -7.04
C LYS A 56 -7.35 -2.33 -6.53
N GLU A 57 -7.43 -2.08 -5.22
CA GLU A 57 -6.77 -0.94 -4.58
C GLU A 57 -5.24 -1.02 -4.73
N LEU A 58 -4.66 -2.20 -4.50
CA LEU A 58 -3.22 -2.40 -4.66
C LEU A 58 -2.78 -2.18 -6.11
N GLU A 59 -3.52 -2.71 -7.09
CA GLU A 59 -3.26 -2.49 -8.51
C GLU A 59 -3.33 -1.01 -8.89
N ASN A 60 -4.33 -0.28 -8.37
CA ASN A 60 -4.45 1.15 -8.60
C ASN A 60 -3.25 1.93 -8.02
N ILE A 61 -2.83 1.63 -6.79
CA ILE A 61 -1.66 2.27 -6.17
C ILE A 61 -0.39 1.98 -6.99
N MET A 62 -0.17 0.73 -7.41
CA MET A 62 0.99 0.35 -8.21
C MET A 62 0.98 1.01 -9.59
N PHE A 63 -0.20 1.13 -10.22
CA PHE A 63 -0.38 1.85 -11.48
C PHE A 63 -0.02 3.33 -11.31
N CYS A 64 -0.52 4.00 -10.26
CA CYS A 64 -0.19 5.38 -9.96
C CYS A 64 1.33 5.58 -9.73
N LEU A 65 1.98 4.66 -9.01
CA LEU A 65 3.43 4.70 -8.81
C LEU A 65 4.21 4.59 -10.12
N SER A 66 3.70 3.82 -11.09
CA SER A 66 4.41 3.63 -12.37
C SER A 66 4.57 4.90 -13.21
N PHE A 67 3.80 5.96 -12.92
CA PHE A 67 3.94 7.27 -13.55
C PHE A 67 5.05 8.13 -12.95
N LEU A 68 5.53 7.79 -11.75
CA LEU A 68 6.56 8.56 -11.07
C LEU A 68 7.95 8.14 -11.57
N ARG A 69 8.92 9.04 -11.44
CA ARG A 69 10.33 8.69 -11.67
C ARG A 69 10.81 7.60 -10.69
N ASP A 70 11.72 6.73 -11.13
CA ASP A 70 12.24 5.61 -10.33
C ASP A 70 12.70 6.00 -8.92
N ASP A 71 13.45 7.11 -8.77
CA ASP A 71 13.87 7.58 -7.44
C ASP A 71 12.69 7.87 -6.52
N TYR A 72 11.62 8.44 -7.07
CA TYR A 72 10.43 8.83 -6.32
C TYR A 72 9.65 7.59 -5.90
N GLN A 73 9.52 6.61 -6.80
CA GLN A 73 8.97 5.30 -6.48
C GLN A 73 9.74 4.65 -5.34
N GLN A 74 11.09 4.62 -5.43
CA GLN A 74 11.94 4.03 -4.39
C GLN A 74 11.77 4.71 -3.03
N ILE A 75 11.73 6.04 -3.00
CA ILE A 75 11.48 6.80 -1.76
C ILE A 75 10.13 6.42 -1.15
N LEU A 76 9.05 6.38 -1.95
CA LEU A 76 7.72 6.06 -1.44
C LEU A 76 7.62 4.62 -0.95
N LEU A 77 8.21 3.68 -1.70
CA LEU A 77 8.26 2.26 -1.35
C LEU A 77 8.95 2.06 0.01
N LYS A 78 10.17 2.58 0.15
CA LYS A 78 11.01 2.42 1.35
C LYS A 78 10.48 3.14 2.58
N LYS A 79 9.80 4.27 2.39
CA LYS A 79 9.33 5.11 3.50
C LYS A 79 7.92 4.75 4.00
N TYR A 80 7.05 4.26 3.12
CA TYR A 80 5.63 4.07 3.45
C TYR A 80 5.10 2.66 3.23
N MET A 81 5.67 1.90 2.29
CA MET A 81 5.08 0.63 1.82
C MET A 81 5.84 -0.61 2.33
N THR A 82 6.83 -0.43 3.20
CA THR A 82 7.51 -1.50 3.93
C THR A 82 6.94 -1.65 5.34
N ALA A 83 6.96 -2.88 5.85
CA ALA A 83 6.64 -3.14 7.26
C ALA A 83 7.71 -2.54 8.18
N ASP A 84 8.98 -2.67 7.78
CA ASP A 84 10.12 -2.09 8.47
C ASP A 84 10.40 -0.69 7.91
N LYS A 85 10.09 0.33 8.70
CA LYS A 85 10.34 1.72 8.31
C LYS A 85 11.84 1.98 8.27
N GLN A 86 12.37 2.29 7.09
CA GLN A 86 13.74 2.76 6.96
C GLN A 86 13.85 4.20 7.46
N THR A 87 14.95 4.54 8.11
CA THR A 87 15.24 5.92 8.51
C THR A 87 15.56 6.76 7.28
N ASP A 88 15.32 8.07 7.37
CA ASP A 88 15.62 9.00 6.27
C ASP A 88 17.09 8.92 5.86
N ILE A 89 17.99 8.80 6.85
CA ILE A 89 19.43 8.62 6.61
C ILE A 89 19.72 7.32 5.85
N ALA A 90 19.07 6.20 6.21
CA ALA A 90 19.26 4.94 5.50
C ALA A 90 18.78 5.02 4.04
N ILE A 91 17.63 5.66 3.79
CA ILE A 91 17.10 5.86 2.44
C ILE A 91 18.00 6.80 1.63
N ALA A 92 18.48 7.89 2.23
CA ALA A 92 19.38 8.83 1.58
C ALA A 92 20.71 8.16 1.17
N MET A 93 21.31 7.36 2.07
CA MET A 93 22.51 6.59 1.80
C MET A 93 22.31 5.56 0.69
N ASP A 94 21.20 4.81 0.74
CA ASP A 94 20.86 3.79 -0.26
C ASP A 94 20.64 4.39 -1.66
N LEU A 95 20.11 5.60 -1.73
CA LEU A 95 19.93 6.34 -2.98
C LEU A 95 21.15 7.20 -3.39
N GLY A 96 22.21 7.25 -2.57
CA GLY A 96 23.39 8.07 -2.83
C GLY A 96 23.12 9.58 -2.86
N ILE A 97 22.12 10.05 -2.11
CA ILE A 97 21.71 11.46 -2.07
C ILE A 97 21.88 12.08 -0.68
N SER A 98 21.89 13.41 -0.60
CA SER A 98 21.85 14.11 0.68
C SER A 98 20.44 14.15 1.29
N ASP A 99 20.35 14.26 2.62
CA ASP A 99 19.07 14.39 3.34
C ASP A 99 18.20 15.53 2.79
N GLY A 100 18.80 16.69 2.51
CA GLY A 100 18.08 17.82 1.91
C GLY A 100 17.53 17.52 0.51
N THR A 101 18.18 16.63 -0.24
CA THR A 101 17.67 16.15 -1.53
C THR A 101 16.54 15.15 -1.33
N LEU A 102 16.68 14.22 -0.37
CA LEU A 102 15.63 13.28 0.02
C LEU A 102 14.34 14.00 0.40
N TYR A 103 14.38 15.02 1.28
CA TYR A 103 13.16 15.74 1.69
C TYR A 103 12.46 16.43 0.52
N ARG A 104 13.24 17.01 -0.40
CA ARG A 104 12.70 17.66 -1.62
C ARG A 104 12.07 16.64 -2.55
N TRP A 105 12.75 15.53 -2.81
CA TRP A 105 12.26 14.46 -3.68
C TRP A 105 11.04 13.76 -3.09
N GLN A 106 11.04 13.48 -1.79
CA GLN A 106 9.89 12.93 -1.09
C GLN A 106 8.66 13.83 -1.22
N SER A 107 8.82 15.15 -1.05
CA SER A 107 7.71 16.10 -1.17
C SER A 107 7.13 16.13 -2.59
N LYS A 108 8.00 16.07 -3.61
CA LYS A 108 7.58 15.96 -5.03
C LYS A 108 6.92 14.63 -5.34
N ALA A 109 7.49 13.53 -4.88
CA ALA A 109 6.93 12.19 -5.05
C ALA A 109 5.51 12.08 -4.47
N LEU A 110 5.29 12.61 -3.27
CA LEU A 110 3.96 12.64 -2.66
C LEU A 110 2.96 13.50 -3.42
N GLN A 111 3.44 14.61 -4.02
CA GLN A 111 2.61 15.46 -4.85
C GLN A 111 2.23 14.76 -6.17
N GLU A 112 3.20 14.24 -6.91
CA GLU A 112 2.96 13.56 -8.19
C GLU A 112 2.06 12.33 -7.99
N PHE A 113 2.29 11.56 -6.92
CA PHE A 113 1.40 10.46 -6.58
C PHE A 113 -0.02 10.94 -6.28
N LYS A 114 -0.18 12.05 -5.55
CA LYS A 114 -1.50 12.62 -5.26
C LYS A 114 -2.26 12.92 -6.55
N GLU A 115 -1.59 13.57 -7.50
CA GLU A 115 -2.15 13.96 -8.79
C GLU A 115 -2.54 12.72 -9.62
N ALA A 116 -1.70 11.68 -9.61
CA ALA A 116 -2.02 10.41 -10.26
C ALA A 116 -3.22 9.69 -9.60
N TYR A 117 -3.31 9.73 -8.27
CA TYR A 117 -4.26 8.93 -7.50
C TYR A 117 -5.67 9.53 -7.42
N TYR A 118 -5.77 10.84 -7.20
CA TYR A 118 -7.05 11.52 -7.04
C TYR A 118 -7.53 12.23 -8.30
N GLY A 119 -6.67 12.37 -9.31
CA GLY A 119 -6.91 13.27 -10.43
C GLY A 119 -6.67 14.74 -10.05
N TYR A 120 -6.59 15.58 -11.07
CA TYR A 120 -6.50 17.04 -10.94
C TYR A 120 -7.82 17.67 -10.47
#